data_AF-A0A2V6E9M7-F1
#
_entry.id   AF-A0A2V6E9M7-F1
#
_cell.length_a   1.000
_cell.length_b   1.000
_cell.length_c   1.000
_cell.angle_alpha   90.00
_cell.angle_beta   90.00
_cell.angle_gamma   90.00
#
_symmetry.space_group_name_H-M   'P 1'
#
loop_
_entity.id
_entity.type
_entity.pdbx_description
1 polymer ?
#
loop_
_entity_poly.entity_id
_entity_poly.type
_entity_poly.pdbx_seq_one_letter_code
_entity_poly.pdbx_strand_id
1 'polypeptide(L)'
;MKVKKSRILTVGFALVVGVVTTVQAQPSEARLMKETKVTKSQAEKTALAKVPNGVIKSAELEKEHGLLIWSFDIAKPGTKNITEVQVDAKTGKIASVQIETPKDQASEAAADKR
;
A
#
# COMPACT_ATOMS: atom_id res chain seq x y z
N MET A 1 0.39 25.02 -15.39
CA MET A 1 1.56 24.30 -14.84
C MET A 1 1.53 22.85 -15.31
N LYS A 2 2.61 22.36 -15.93
CA LYS A 2 2.73 20.97 -16.40
C LYS A 2 3.14 20.11 -15.21
N VAL A 3 2.22 19.34 -14.65
CA VAL A 3 2.55 18.28 -13.68
C VAL A 3 3.40 17.23 -14.40
N LYS A 4 4.69 17.15 -14.04
CA LYS A 4 5.57 16.06 -14.47
C LYS A 4 4.99 14.76 -13.93
N LYS A 5 4.59 13.87 -14.84
CA LYS A 5 4.25 12.47 -14.53
C LYS A 5 5.50 11.82 -13.94
N SER A 6 5.58 11.78 -12.61
CA SER A 6 6.74 11.23 -11.91
C SER A 6 6.54 9.73 -11.74
N ARG A 7 7.39 8.99 -12.47
CA ARG A 7 7.93 7.64 -12.24
C ARG A 7 7.05 6.68 -11.42
N ILE A 8 6.59 5.64 -12.13
CA ILE A 8 6.09 4.35 -11.64
C ILE A 8 6.96 3.91 -10.45
N LEU A 9 6.41 4.00 -9.25
CA LEU A 9 6.88 3.26 -8.09
C LEU A 9 6.22 1.89 -8.22
N THR A 10 7.03 0.89 -8.59
CA THR A 10 6.57 -0.50 -8.68
C THR A 10 6.47 -1.01 -7.25
N VAL A 11 5.32 -0.81 -6.64
CA VAL A 11 5.07 -1.35 -5.31
C VAL A 11 4.82 -2.83 -5.49
N GLY A 12 5.60 -3.61 -4.74
CA GLY A 12 5.47 -5.06 -4.78
C GLY A 12 4.20 -5.45 -4.07
N PHE A 13 3.12 -5.62 -4.82
CA PHE A 13 1.85 -6.08 -4.29
C PHE A 13 1.82 -7.60 -4.16
N ALA A 14 2.18 -8.10 -2.97
CA ALA A 14 2.18 -9.52 -2.64
C ALA A 14 0.75 -10.00 -2.37
N LEU A 15 -0.01 -10.25 -3.44
CA LEU A 15 -1.39 -10.74 -3.34
C LEU A 15 -1.41 -12.17 -2.74
N VAL A 16 -1.65 -12.26 -1.42
CA VAL A 16 -1.85 -13.53 -0.71
C VAL A 16 -3.21 -14.10 -1.13
N VAL A 17 -3.19 -15.02 -2.09
CA VAL A 17 -4.35 -15.83 -2.48
C VAL A 17 -4.72 -16.74 -1.32
N GLY A 18 -6.01 -16.76 -0.99
CA GLY A 18 -6.58 -17.33 0.23
C GLY A 18 -6.01 -18.69 0.65
N VAL A 19 -5.42 -18.69 1.84
CA VAL A 19 -5.35 -19.85 2.73
C VAL A 19 -5.70 -19.35 4.13
N VAL A 20 -6.77 -19.89 4.71
CA VAL A 20 -7.06 -19.75 6.14
C VAL A 20 -5.99 -20.52 6.89
N THR A 21 -4.84 -19.89 7.12
CA THR A 21 -3.78 -20.38 7.99
C THR A 21 -3.29 -19.19 8.80
N THR A 22 -3.36 -19.35 10.12
CA THR A 22 -2.70 -18.59 11.18
C THR A 22 -1.85 -17.40 10.71
N VAL A 23 -2.20 -16.19 11.14
CA VAL A 23 -1.41 -14.95 10.99
C VAL A 23 -0.02 -15.17 11.58
N GLN A 24 0.88 -15.76 10.78
CA GLN A 24 2.30 -15.79 11.04
C GLN A 24 2.85 -14.62 10.24
N ALA A 25 2.84 -13.43 10.83
CA ALA A 25 3.55 -12.28 10.27
C ALA A 25 4.97 -12.75 9.90
N GLN A 26 5.33 -12.62 8.62
CA GLN A 26 6.64 -13.04 8.13
C GLN A 26 7.72 -12.38 9.00
N PRO A 27 8.86 -13.06 9.28
CA PRO A 27 9.92 -12.51 10.12
C PRO A 27 10.45 -11.16 9.60
N SER A 28 10.22 -10.81 8.33
CA SER A 28 10.47 -9.49 7.74
C SER A 28 9.53 -8.41 8.28
N GLU A 29 8.21 -8.62 8.26
CA GLU A 29 7.23 -7.63 8.71
C GLU A 29 7.39 -7.34 10.21
N ALA A 30 7.56 -8.38 11.04
CA ALA A 30 7.79 -8.20 12.48
C ALA A 30 9.07 -7.41 12.78
N ARG A 31 10.10 -7.49 11.92
CA ARG A 31 11.30 -6.65 12.04
C ARG A 31 11.02 -5.21 11.64
N LEU A 32 10.31 -5.00 10.52
CA LEU A 32 9.91 -3.67 10.06
C LEU A 32 9.02 -2.96 11.08
N MET A 33 8.09 -3.68 11.72
CA MET A 33 7.20 -3.13 12.75
C MET A 33 7.98 -2.51 13.91
N LYS A 34 9.15 -3.06 14.29
CA LYS A 34 10.01 -2.48 15.34
C LYS A 34 10.60 -1.12 14.97
N GLU A 35 10.67 -0.80 13.68
CA GLU A 35 11.16 0.48 13.17
C GLU A 35 10.05 1.52 12.96
N THR A 36 8.78 1.11 13.05
CA THR A 36 7.63 2.00 12.89
C THR A 36 7.41 2.87 14.14
N LYS A 37 6.93 4.08 13.93
CA LYS A 37 6.38 4.95 15.00
C LYS A 37 4.87 5.15 14.86
N VAL A 38 4.36 4.94 13.65
CA VAL A 38 2.95 5.05 13.31
C VAL A 38 2.40 3.64 13.16
N THR A 39 1.36 3.37 13.94
CA THR A 39 0.65 2.09 13.88
C THR A 39 -0.14 1.97 12.58
N LYS A 40 -0.43 0.74 12.16
CA LYS A 40 -1.31 0.46 11.01
C LYS A 40 -2.62 1.25 11.10
N SER A 41 -3.31 1.22 12.25
CA SER A 41 -4.60 1.90 12.42
C SER A 41 -4.50 3.43 12.29
N GLN A 42 -3.40 4.05 12.74
CA GLN A 42 -3.17 5.48 12.53
C GLN A 42 -2.95 5.79 11.04
N ALA A 43 -2.17 4.96 10.36
CA ALA A 43 -1.91 5.12 8.94
C ALA A 43 -3.17 4.86 8.09
N GLU A 44 -4.00 3.87 8.44
CA GLU A 44 -5.31 3.62 7.81
C GLU A 44 -6.23 4.84 7.89
N LYS A 45 -6.28 5.50 9.06
CA LYS A 45 -7.07 6.73 9.23
C LYS A 45 -6.56 7.84 8.30
N THR A 46 -5.24 8.02 8.20
CA THR A 46 -4.64 8.98 7.26
C THR A 46 -5.01 8.64 5.81
N ALA A 47 -4.94 7.36 5.43
CA ALA A 47 -5.22 6.90 4.09
C ALA A 47 -6.70 7.06 3.70
N LEU A 48 -7.62 6.66 4.59
CA LEU A 48 -9.07 6.82 4.39
C LEU A 48 -9.51 8.30 4.40
N ALA A 49 -8.84 9.14 5.18
CA ALA A 49 -9.06 10.59 5.10
C ALA A 49 -8.66 11.15 3.73
N LYS A 50 -7.69 10.54 3.05
CA LYS A 50 -7.28 10.92 1.68
C LYS A 50 -8.24 10.40 0.62
N VAL A 51 -8.88 9.25 0.85
CA VAL A 51 -9.77 8.57 -0.10
C VAL A 51 -11.16 8.41 0.54
N PRO A 52 -11.98 9.47 0.56
CA PRO A 52 -13.31 9.41 1.15
C PRO A 52 -14.19 8.41 0.41
N ASN A 53 -15.07 7.72 1.15
CA ASN A 53 -15.90 6.61 0.67
C ASN A 53 -15.10 5.40 0.13
N GLY A 54 -13.81 5.35 0.42
CA GLY A 54 -12.94 4.25 0.06
C GLY A 54 -13.10 3.05 1.01
N VAL A 55 -12.81 1.86 0.48
CA VAL A 55 -12.73 0.61 1.25
C VAL A 55 -11.34 0.03 1.07
N ILE A 56 -10.61 -0.12 2.17
CA ILE A 56 -9.29 -0.76 2.17
C ILE A 56 -9.44 -2.23 1.75
N LYS A 57 -8.64 -2.64 0.77
CA LYS A 57 -8.60 -4.02 0.24
C LYS A 57 -7.37 -4.78 0.72
N SER A 58 -6.28 -4.07 0.93
CA SER A 58 -5.00 -4.59 1.40
C SER A 58 -4.28 -3.52 2.20
N ALA A 59 -3.35 -3.96 3.04
CA ALA A 59 -2.54 -3.08 3.84
C ALA A 59 -1.24 -3.79 4.20
N GLU A 60 -0.11 -3.23 3.78
CA GLU A 60 1.21 -3.86 3.91
C GLU A 60 2.22 -2.88 4.52
N LEU A 61 3.18 -3.43 5.27
CA LEU A 61 4.33 -2.68 5.77
C LEU A 61 5.57 -3.09 5.00
N GLU A 62 6.16 -2.14 4.30
CA GLU A 62 7.26 -2.42 3.41
C GLU A 62 8.32 -1.31 3.44
N LYS A 63 9.46 -1.60 2.82
CA LYS A 63 10.55 -0.65 2.68
C LYS A 63 10.83 -0.41 1.21
N GLU A 64 10.29 0.67 0.67
CA GLU A 64 10.46 1.05 -0.72
C GLU A 64 11.50 2.19 -0.83
N HIS A 65 12.50 2.02 -1.69
CA HIS A 65 13.60 2.98 -1.86
C HIS A 65 14.26 3.49 -0.56
N GLY A 66 14.29 2.64 0.48
CA GLY A 66 14.84 2.97 1.80
C GLY A 66 13.87 3.67 2.76
N LEU A 67 12.67 4.04 2.32
CA LEU A 67 11.61 4.59 3.14
C LEU A 67 10.72 3.47 3.69
N LEU A 68 10.40 3.53 4.99
CA LEU A 68 9.48 2.59 5.62
C LEU A 68 8.04 3.13 5.48
N ILE A 69 7.17 2.39 4.80
CA ILE A 69 5.82 2.84 4.45
C ILE A 69 4.76 1.81 4.83
N TRP A 70 3.59 2.29 5.22
CA TRP A 70 2.34 1.55 5.13
C TRP A 70 1.73 1.81 3.75
N SER A 71 1.60 0.79 2.90
CA SER A 71 0.86 0.88 1.65
C SER A 71 -0.57 0.36 1.83
N PHE A 72 -1.54 1.06 1.24
CA PHE A 72 -2.96 0.73 1.30
C PHE A 72 -3.59 0.79 -0.08
N ASP A 73 -4.19 -0.31 -0.52
CA ASP A 73 -5.07 -0.29 -1.68
C ASP A 73 -6.48 0.04 -1.26
N ILE A 74 -7.00 1.12 -1.85
CA ILE A 74 -8.33 1.61 -1.52
C ILE A 74 -9.22 1.56 -2.76
N ALA A 75 -10.23 0.69 -2.70
CA ALA A 75 -11.27 0.64 -3.72
C ALA A 75 -12.31 1.74 -3.51
N LYS A 76 -12.85 2.29 -4.60
CA LYS A 76 -13.96 3.26 -4.56
C LYS A 76 -15.16 2.75 -5.36
N PRO A 77 -16.39 3.12 -4.97
CA PRO A 77 -17.58 2.79 -5.75
C PRO A 77 -17.51 3.42 -7.15
N GLY A 78 -18.05 2.72 -8.15
CA GLY A 78 -18.16 3.22 -9.52
C GLY A 78 -16.89 3.10 -10.39
N THR A 79 -15.82 2.47 -9.89
CA THR A 79 -14.60 2.22 -10.67
C THR A 79 -13.99 0.85 -10.35
N LYS A 80 -13.24 0.30 -11.30
CA LYS A 80 -12.40 -0.90 -11.09
C LYS A 80 -10.96 -0.54 -10.71
N ASN A 81 -10.61 0.74 -10.74
CA ASN A 81 -9.27 1.19 -10.37
C ASN A 81 -9.11 1.16 -8.85
N ILE A 82 -7.88 0.91 -8.42
CA ILE A 82 -7.45 1.02 -7.04
C ILE A 82 -6.79 2.39 -6.84
N THR A 83 -7.02 3.01 -5.68
CA THR A 83 -6.21 4.15 -5.23
C THR A 83 -5.23 3.62 -4.21
N GLU A 84 -3.97 3.51 -4.59
CA GLU A 84 -2.88 3.20 -3.67
C GLU A 84 -2.54 4.46 -2.86
N VAL A 85 -2.46 4.33 -1.54
CA VAL A 85 -1.99 5.40 -0.65
C VAL A 85 -0.87 4.88 0.23
N GLN A 86 0.32 5.44 0.06
CA GLN A 86 1.46 5.14 0.90
C GLN A 86 1.61 6.18 2.01
N VAL A 87 1.75 5.73 3.25
CA VAL A 87 1.92 6.56 4.44
C VAL A 87 3.27 6.23 5.08
N ASP A 88 4.11 7.23 5.30
CA ASP A 88 5.38 7.09 6.02
C ASP A 88 5.13 6.50 7.42
N ALA A 89 5.68 5.33 7.70
CA ALA A 89 5.42 4.59 8.93
C ALA A 89 6.14 5.17 10.16
N LYS A 90 6.97 6.21 10.00
CA LYS A 90 7.66 6.94 11.07
C LYS A 90 7.02 8.30 11.34
N THR A 91 6.46 8.96 10.32
CA THR A 91 5.92 10.33 10.44
C THR A 91 4.40 10.42 10.27
N GLY A 92 3.77 9.42 9.65
CA GLY A 92 2.33 9.38 9.40
C GLY A 92 1.89 10.28 8.25
N LYS A 93 2.84 10.86 7.51
CA LYS A 93 2.58 11.70 6.35
C LYS A 93 2.36 10.84 5.11
N ILE A 94 1.50 11.30 4.21
CA ILE A 94 1.31 10.67 2.91
C ILE A 94 2.59 10.84 2.10
N ALA A 95 3.20 9.72 1.73
CA ALA A 95 4.40 9.65 0.89
C ALA A 95 4.03 9.61 -0.60
N SER A 96 2.99 8.85 -0.96
CA SER A 96 2.51 8.70 -2.33
C SER A 96 1.00 8.47 -2.40
N VAL A 97 0.40 8.86 -3.52
CA VAL A 97 -0.99 8.52 -3.89
C VAL A 97 -1.02 8.21 -5.38
N GLN A 98 -1.41 7.00 -5.74
CA GLN A 98 -1.49 6.54 -7.13
C GLN A 98 -2.88 6.02 -7.44
N ILE A 99 -3.25 6.07 -8.73
CA ILE A 99 -4.44 5.39 -9.23
C ILE A 99 -3.96 4.32 -10.19
N GLU A 100 -4.24 3.08 -9.85
CA GLU A 100 -3.84 1.90 -10.61
C GLU A 100 -5.04 1.28 -11.29
N THR A 101 -4.88 0.99 -12.58
CA THR A 101 -5.89 0.27 -13.34
C THR A 101 -5.81 -1.22 -13.03
N PRO A 102 -6.84 -2.01 -13.36
CA PRO A 102 -6.77 -3.47 -13.25
C PRO A 102 -5.57 -4.09 -13.99
N LYS A 103 -5.09 -3.44 -15.05
CA LYS A 103 -3.91 -3.90 -15.80
C LYS A 103 -2.62 -3.65 -15.02
N ASP A 104 -2.50 -2.52 -14.34
CA ASP A 104 -1.31 -2.16 -13.56
C ASP A 104 -1.17 -3.15 -12.39
N GLN A 105 -2.26 -3.32 -11.63
CA GLN A 105 -2.37 -4.30 -10.55
C GLN A 105 -2.06 -5.73 -11.00
N ALA A 106 -2.53 -6.16 -12.18
CA ALA A 106 -2.21 -7.48 -12.72
C ALA A 106 -0.73 -7.62 -13.11
N SER A 107 -0.09 -6.53 -13.53
CA SER A 107 1.33 -6.51 -13.91
C SER A 107 2.22 -6.57 -12.67
N GLU A 108 1.88 -5.83 -11.62
CA GLU A 108 2.56 -5.85 -10.32
C GLU A 108 2.43 -7.21 -9.63
N ALA A 109 1.21 -7.74 -9.53
CA ALA A 109 0.98 -9.08 -8.98
C ALA A 109 1.70 -10.20 -9.76
N ALA A 110 2.08 -9.96 -11.02
CA ALA A 110 2.89 -10.89 -11.80
C ALA A 110 4.40 -10.68 -11.58
N ALA A 111 4.84 -9.44 -11.32
CA ALA A 111 6.23 -9.12 -11.00
C ALA A 111 6.63 -9.70 -9.63
N ASP A 112 5.73 -9.66 -8.66
CA ASP A 112 5.97 -10.15 -7.29
C ASP A 112 6.06 -11.66 -7.15
N LYS A 113 5.54 -12.40 -8.13
CA LYS A 113 5.59 -13.88 -8.14
C LYS A 113 6.91 -14.44 -8.67
N ARG A 114 7.87 -13.61 -9.05
CA ARG A 114 9.16 -14.01 -9.63
C ARG A 114 10.29 -13.85 -8.62
#